data_AF-A0A9P5U8Y8-F1
#
_entry.id   AF-A0A9P5U8Y8-F1
#
_cell.length_a   1.000
_cell.length_b   1.000
_cell.length_c   1.000
_cell.angle_alpha   90.00
_cell.angle_beta   90.00
_cell.angle_gamma   90.00
#
_symmetry.space_group_name_H-M   'P 1'
#
loop_
_entity.id
_entity.type
_entity.pdbx_description
1 polymer ?
#
loop_
_entity_poly.entity_id
_entity_poly.type
_entity_poly.pdbx_seq_one_letter_code
_entity_poly.pdbx_strand_id
1 'polypeptide(L)'
;MPSYRSWADRHSDPNLAGSPPPNYSAFETQSSGRDSMPGPPPYSHTHHHVHYHHHLPDSREFREPNETEPLLSSNRQSSRSRVWTLVFISLVSAMPLFGGLASILLLSRNTPAPYWKDILPEETCNAVGAREYTATLANAPKSNKLEACQSTRLSFHGRTIRSAPLCSMLTLNGTTVVQGSWILDFDENDCFPVWSSISAEGCISYGKRTYHADLDVPPGLDALTSCRETPVIIHERSVHPTQYELVRKHNGTSDLAAKGQWIMEDASCAPRWVSVNADTQCSAYDKKRYTAILEGIPQELDPLQTCYEAPSQLFNMSQKPESCDWDEQGKIIGTWYFGVPECRPVLKHVLDNGCLESGIKVYRMC
;
A
#
# COMPACT_ATOMS: atom_id res chain seq x y z
N MET A 1 45.65 -14.88 -0.71
CA MET A 1 45.17 -14.64 -2.09
C MET A 1 44.55 -15.93 -2.59
N PRO A 2 43.21 -16.07 -2.64
CA PRO A 2 42.59 -17.25 -3.21
C PRO A 2 42.39 -17.08 -4.72
N SER A 3 42.86 -18.09 -5.44
CA SER A 3 42.78 -18.26 -6.89
C SER A 3 41.33 -18.52 -7.32
N TYR A 4 40.71 -17.58 -8.05
CA TYR A 4 39.46 -17.82 -8.76
C TYR A 4 39.71 -18.75 -9.95
N ARG A 5 39.09 -19.94 -9.92
CA ARG A 5 39.07 -20.87 -11.06
C ARG A 5 37.98 -20.44 -12.04
N SER A 6 38.39 -20.24 -13.29
CA SER A 6 37.58 -20.06 -14.49
C SER A 6 36.43 -21.07 -14.59
N TRP A 7 35.23 -20.56 -14.88
CA TRP A 7 34.00 -21.30 -15.17
C TRP A 7 33.67 -21.24 -16.67
N ALA A 8 34.70 -21.26 -17.53
CA ALA A 8 34.55 -21.32 -18.98
C ALA A 8 35.12 -22.66 -19.47
N ASP A 9 34.31 -23.72 -19.38
CA ASP A 9 34.46 -24.93 -20.20
C ASP A 9 33.26 -25.88 -19.95
N ARG A 10 32.15 -25.61 -20.63
CA ARG A 10 31.18 -26.65 -21.03
C ARG A 10 30.16 -26.11 -22.04
N HIS A 11 30.41 -26.44 -23.31
CA HIS A 11 29.45 -26.77 -24.39
C HIS A 11 29.95 -26.25 -25.74
N SER A 12 30.75 -27.09 -26.40
CA SER A 12 30.97 -27.02 -27.84
C SER A 12 30.26 -28.22 -28.44
N ASP A 13 29.08 -27.98 -29.02
CA ASP A 13 28.36 -28.98 -29.83
C ASP A 13 28.49 -28.54 -31.30
N PRO A 14 29.32 -29.20 -32.13
CA PRO A 14 29.62 -28.74 -33.48
C PRO A 14 28.70 -29.42 -34.48
N ASN A 15 27.39 -29.15 -34.44
CA ASN A 15 26.45 -29.59 -35.49
C ASN A 15 25.17 -28.73 -35.49
N LEU A 16 25.22 -27.54 -36.09
CA LEU A 16 24.04 -26.89 -36.64
C LEU A 16 24.48 -25.92 -37.74
N ALA A 17 24.46 -26.45 -38.96
CA ALA A 17 24.65 -25.68 -40.18
C ALA A 17 23.37 -24.89 -40.50
N GLY A 18 23.54 -23.59 -40.76
CA GLY A 18 22.86 -22.88 -41.83
C GLY A 18 21.38 -22.55 -41.64
N SER A 19 21.10 -21.33 -41.15
CA SER A 19 19.93 -20.56 -41.58
C SER A 19 20.35 -19.10 -41.71
N PRO A 20 20.07 -18.42 -42.84
CA PRO A 20 20.42 -17.01 -43.00
C PRO A 20 19.53 -16.12 -42.12
N PRO A 21 20.03 -14.97 -41.65
CA PRO A 21 19.24 -14.04 -40.84
C PRO A 21 18.11 -13.42 -41.66
N PRO A 22 16.95 -13.11 -41.04
CA PRO A 22 15.87 -12.41 -41.71
C PRO A 22 16.27 -10.96 -42.01
N ASN A 23 15.89 -10.55 -43.21
CA ASN A 23 16.09 -9.24 -43.80
C ASN A 23 15.23 -8.20 -43.04
N TYR A 24 15.85 -7.34 -42.23
CA TYR A 24 15.16 -6.20 -41.62
C TYR A 24 15.07 -5.06 -42.64
N SER A 25 13.96 -5.01 -43.37
CA SER A 25 13.54 -3.83 -44.11
C SER A 25 13.17 -2.71 -43.13
N ALA A 26 13.79 -1.55 -43.34
CA ALA A 26 13.55 -0.32 -42.63
C ALA A 26 12.07 0.10 -42.66
N PHE A 27 11.48 0.36 -41.49
CA PHE A 27 10.23 1.11 -41.37
C PHE A 27 10.58 2.59 -41.23
N GLU A 28 10.40 3.35 -42.32
CA GLU A 28 10.27 4.81 -42.26
C GLU A 28 9.05 5.15 -41.39
N THR A 29 9.30 5.79 -40.25
CA THR A 29 8.23 6.35 -39.43
C THR A 29 8.07 7.81 -39.83
N GLN A 30 6.99 8.12 -40.54
CA GLN A 30 6.60 9.49 -40.89
C GLN A 30 6.37 10.32 -39.61
N SER A 31 7.05 11.45 -39.53
CA SER A 31 6.86 12.47 -38.50
C SER A 31 5.51 13.16 -38.69
N SER A 32 4.56 12.90 -37.80
CA SER A 32 3.34 13.71 -37.66
C SER A 32 3.51 14.61 -36.43
N GLY A 33 3.47 15.93 -36.67
CA GLY A 33 3.58 16.96 -35.65
C GLY A 33 2.49 16.84 -34.58
N ARG A 34 2.87 17.01 -33.32
CA ARG A 34 1.94 17.31 -32.23
C ARG A 34 2.36 18.59 -31.53
N ASP A 35 1.40 19.49 -31.49
CA ASP A 35 1.38 20.73 -30.75
C ASP A 35 1.73 20.52 -29.28
N SER A 36 2.57 21.43 -28.80
CA SER A 36 2.98 21.52 -27.40
C SER A 36 1.85 22.10 -26.56
N MET A 37 1.34 21.34 -25.59
CA MET A 37 0.58 21.90 -24.47
C MET A 37 1.53 22.28 -23.32
N PRO A 38 1.26 23.40 -22.63
CA PRO A 38 2.06 23.82 -21.47
C PRO A 38 1.81 22.89 -20.27
N GLY A 39 2.89 22.47 -19.62
CA GLY A 39 2.87 21.65 -18.41
C GLY A 39 2.28 22.38 -17.20
N PRO A 40 1.77 21.65 -16.20
CA PRO A 40 1.18 22.23 -14.99
C PRO A 40 2.26 22.82 -14.06
N PRO A 41 1.90 23.79 -13.21
CA PRO A 41 2.83 24.42 -12.28
C PRO A 41 3.21 23.49 -11.11
N PRO A 42 4.32 23.77 -10.42
CA PRO A 42 4.82 22.94 -9.32
C PRO A 42 3.92 23.05 -8.09
N TYR A 43 3.49 21.91 -7.56
CA TYR A 43 2.78 21.80 -6.29
C TYR A 43 3.75 22.02 -5.12
N SER A 44 3.44 23.00 -4.27
CA SER A 44 4.11 23.21 -2.98
C SER A 44 3.61 22.17 -1.97
N HIS A 45 4.52 21.34 -1.45
CA HIS A 45 4.25 20.43 -0.33
C HIS A 45 4.09 21.22 0.98
N THR A 46 2.87 21.26 1.52
CA THR A 46 2.64 21.53 2.94
C THR A 46 2.67 20.21 3.70
N HIS A 47 3.68 20.03 4.56
CA HIS A 47 3.80 18.93 5.51
C HIS A 47 2.64 18.93 6.52
N HIS A 48 1.80 17.90 6.48
CA HIS A 48 1.02 17.49 7.65
C HIS A 48 1.65 16.22 8.22
N HIS A 49 2.37 16.37 9.33
CA HIS A 49 2.80 15.26 10.18
C HIS A 49 1.54 14.62 10.78
N VAL A 50 1.22 13.39 10.36
CA VAL A 50 0.31 12.51 11.10
C VAL A 50 1.19 11.52 11.85
N HIS A 51 1.38 11.77 13.15
CA HIS A 51 2.04 10.84 14.06
C HIS A 51 1.07 9.68 14.35
N TYR A 52 1.30 8.52 13.73
CA TYR A 52 0.72 7.27 14.20
C TYR A 52 1.60 6.70 15.31
N HIS A 53 1.19 6.91 16.56
CA HIS A 53 1.75 6.19 17.71
C HIS A 53 1.14 4.77 17.73
N HIS A 54 1.93 3.79 17.32
CA HIS A 54 1.67 2.40 17.67
C HIS A 54 2.02 2.21 19.15
N HIS A 55 1.03 2.32 20.03
CA HIS A 55 1.12 1.81 21.40
C HIS A 55 0.88 0.29 21.37
N LEU A 56 1.96 -0.48 21.54
CA LEU A 56 1.90 -1.85 22.02
C LEU A 56 1.37 -1.82 23.48
N PRO A 57 0.33 -2.60 23.84
CA PRO A 57 -0.11 -2.67 25.22
C PRO A 57 0.83 -3.58 26.02
N ASP A 58 1.45 -2.98 27.03
CA ASP A 58 2.19 -3.62 28.12
C ASP A 58 1.24 -4.50 28.94
N SER A 59 1.58 -5.77 29.10
CA SER A 59 0.82 -6.78 29.84
C SER A 59 1.00 -6.59 31.34
N ARG A 60 0.20 -5.69 31.94
CA ARG A 60 0.03 -5.58 33.39
C ARG A 60 -1.39 -5.94 33.82
N GLU A 61 -1.48 -7.14 34.39
CA GLU A 61 -2.31 -7.57 35.52
C GLU A 61 -3.45 -6.61 35.94
N PHE A 62 -4.64 -6.85 35.40
CA PHE A 62 -5.86 -6.15 35.82
C PHE A 62 -6.50 -6.85 37.01
N ARG A 63 -6.49 -6.14 38.14
CA ARG A 63 -7.15 -6.46 39.40
C ARG A 63 -8.61 -5.99 39.32
N GLU A 64 -9.55 -6.89 39.59
CA GLU A 64 -10.98 -6.56 39.75
C GLU A 64 -11.19 -5.51 40.86
N PRO A 65 -12.10 -4.54 40.66
CA PRO A 65 -12.72 -3.81 41.76
C PRO A 65 -14.19 -4.18 41.95
N ASN A 66 -14.47 -4.61 43.18
CA ASN A 66 -15.79 -4.90 43.71
C ASN A 66 -16.47 -3.61 44.23
N GLU A 67 -17.77 -3.51 43.94
CA GLU A 67 -18.88 -2.91 44.71
C GLU A 67 -18.89 -1.44 45.22
N THR A 68 -20.09 -0.86 45.06
CA THR A 68 -20.82 0.07 45.97
C THR A 68 -20.30 1.49 46.24
N GLU A 69 -21.01 2.52 45.75
CA GLU A 69 -21.80 3.48 46.58
C GLU A 69 -22.40 4.66 45.75
N PRO A 70 -23.40 5.39 46.28
CA PRO A 70 -24.38 6.15 45.48
C PRO A 70 -24.02 7.64 45.32
N LEU A 71 -24.45 8.24 44.20
CA LEU A 71 -24.34 9.68 43.98
C LEU A 71 -25.57 10.44 44.53
N LEU A 72 -25.31 11.21 45.58
CA LEU A 72 -26.16 12.28 46.09
C LEU A 72 -26.15 13.52 45.17
N SER A 73 -27.35 14.07 44.97
CA SER A 73 -27.69 15.49 45.14
C SER A 73 -26.88 16.55 44.36
N SER A 74 -27.47 17.02 43.26
CA SER A 74 -27.25 18.39 42.77
C SER A 74 -28.56 19.17 42.78
N ASN A 75 -28.60 20.07 43.74
CA ASN A 75 -29.58 21.10 44.03
C ASN A 75 -29.73 22.09 42.85
N ARG A 76 -30.96 22.30 42.36
CA ARG A 76 -31.29 23.53 41.61
C ARG A 76 -32.72 23.98 41.89
N GLN A 77 -32.82 24.85 42.88
CA GLN A 77 -33.93 25.79 43.07
C GLN A 77 -34.24 26.53 41.77
N SER A 78 -35.50 26.48 41.35
CA SER A 78 -36.12 27.58 40.59
C SER A 78 -37.57 27.75 41.02
N SER A 79 -37.83 28.94 41.55
CA SER A 79 -39.11 29.47 42.04
C SER A 79 -40.13 29.74 40.92
N ARG A 80 -41.37 30.03 41.35
CA ARG A 80 -42.55 30.55 40.62
C ARG A 80 -43.46 29.42 40.09
N SER A 81 -44.76 29.42 40.28
CA SER A 81 -45.69 30.51 40.60
C SER A 81 -46.93 29.92 41.28
N ARG A 82 -47.27 30.48 42.44
CA ARG A 82 -48.61 30.39 43.02
C ARG A 82 -49.57 31.07 42.05
N VAL A 83 -50.60 30.37 41.60
CA VAL A 83 -51.94 30.81 41.13
C VAL A 83 -52.43 29.64 40.30
N TRP A 84 -53.24 28.73 40.86
CA TRP A 84 -54.24 27.89 40.14
C TRP A 84 -55.02 27.03 41.17
N THR A 85 -55.23 27.56 42.39
CA THR A 85 -55.85 26.83 43.51
C THR A 85 -57.37 27.03 43.60
N LEU A 86 -58.05 27.47 42.54
CA LEU A 86 -59.50 27.75 42.59
C LEU A 86 -60.28 27.33 41.33
N VAL A 87 -59.89 26.24 40.67
CA VAL A 87 -60.75 25.55 39.66
C VAL A 87 -60.94 24.05 39.97
N PHE A 88 -60.23 23.49 40.96
CA PHE A 88 -60.26 22.05 41.26
C PHE A 88 -61.46 21.55 42.08
N ILE A 89 -62.37 22.42 42.53
CA ILE A 89 -63.46 22.01 43.45
C ILE A 89 -64.75 21.60 42.73
N SER A 90 -64.86 21.77 41.40
CA SER A 90 -66.09 21.40 40.66
C SER A 90 -66.03 20.09 39.86
N LEU A 91 -64.95 19.31 39.96
CA LEU A 91 -64.80 18.01 39.23
C LEU A 91 -64.78 16.77 40.15
N VAL A 92 -65.15 16.90 41.44
CA VAL A 92 -65.08 15.79 42.40
C VAL A 92 -66.40 15.01 42.52
N SER A 93 -67.50 15.45 41.91
CA SER A 93 -68.81 14.75 42.02
C SER A 93 -69.14 13.77 40.89
N ALA A 94 -68.19 13.47 39.98
CA ALA A 94 -68.38 12.48 38.90
C ALA A 94 -67.32 11.36 38.88
N MET A 95 -66.56 11.18 39.97
CA MET A 95 -65.53 10.14 40.13
C MET A 95 -65.96 8.94 41.01
N PRO A 96 -67.05 8.22 40.68
CA PRO A 96 -67.07 6.79 41.02
C PRO A 96 -67.23 5.85 39.83
N LEU A 97 -67.55 6.35 38.63
CA LEU A 97 -67.79 5.48 37.45
C LEU A 97 -66.56 5.29 36.53
N PHE A 98 -65.49 6.06 36.70
CA PHE A 98 -64.24 5.88 35.94
C PHE A 98 -63.16 5.07 36.67
N GLY A 99 -63.32 4.82 37.98
CA GLY A 99 -62.35 4.02 38.76
C GLY A 99 -62.33 2.53 38.39
N GLY A 100 -63.43 1.99 37.85
CA GLY A 100 -63.51 0.58 37.43
C GLY A 100 -62.91 0.27 36.06
N LEU A 101 -62.83 1.26 35.15
CA LEU A 101 -62.24 1.07 33.81
C LEU A 101 -60.72 1.28 33.79
N ALA A 102 -60.17 2.12 34.67
CA ALA A 102 -58.73 2.29 34.80
C ALA A 102 -58.02 1.02 35.31
N SER A 103 -58.67 0.24 36.18
CA SER A 103 -58.13 -1.04 36.65
C SER A 103 -58.14 -2.16 35.61
N ILE A 104 -59.01 -2.09 34.59
CA ILE A 104 -59.06 -3.08 33.50
C ILE A 104 -58.00 -2.77 32.42
N LEU A 105 -57.58 -1.52 32.25
CA LEU A 105 -56.51 -1.13 31.31
C LEU A 105 -55.08 -1.34 31.86
N LEU A 106 -54.90 -1.42 33.19
CA LEU A 106 -53.61 -1.70 33.82
C LEU A 106 -53.25 -3.20 33.90
N LEU A 107 -54.18 -4.09 33.49
CA LEU A 107 -53.89 -5.51 33.23
C LEU A 107 -53.37 -5.76 31.80
N SER A 108 -52.98 -4.70 31.09
CA SER A 108 -52.10 -4.81 29.93
C SER A 108 -50.83 -5.54 30.38
N ARG A 109 -50.71 -6.81 29.97
CA ARG A 109 -49.57 -7.70 30.25
C ARG A 109 -48.27 -6.91 30.15
N ASN A 110 -47.53 -6.81 31.25
CA ASN A 110 -46.12 -6.42 31.30
C ASN A 110 -45.26 -7.47 30.57
N THR A 111 -45.48 -7.68 29.28
CA THR A 111 -44.49 -8.38 28.47
C THR A 111 -43.33 -7.41 28.27
N PRO A 112 -42.13 -7.71 28.79
CA PRO A 112 -40.96 -6.87 28.58
C PRO A 112 -40.73 -6.64 27.08
N ALA A 113 -40.21 -5.46 26.74
CA ALA A 113 -39.90 -5.12 25.36
C ALA A 113 -38.91 -6.14 24.75
N PRO A 114 -39.02 -6.45 23.45
CA PRO A 114 -38.06 -7.31 22.77
C PRO A 114 -36.66 -6.69 22.82
N TYR A 115 -35.66 -7.54 23.02
CA TYR A 115 -34.26 -7.13 23.03
C TYR A 115 -33.36 -8.25 22.50
N TRP A 116 -32.19 -7.87 22.01
CA TRP A 116 -31.19 -8.80 21.48
C TRP A 116 -30.37 -9.45 22.61
N LYS A 117 -30.21 -10.77 22.55
CA LYS A 117 -29.33 -11.54 23.44
C LYS A 117 -28.42 -12.44 22.63
N ASP A 118 -27.37 -12.95 23.26
CA ASP A 118 -26.45 -13.90 22.66
C ASP A 118 -25.85 -13.35 21.36
N ILE A 119 -25.36 -12.10 21.41
CA ILE A 119 -24.73 -11.45 20.28
C ILE A 119 -23.36 -12.10 20.08
N LEU A 120 -23.21 -12.84 18.99
CA LEU A 120 -22.02 -13.64 18.70
C LEU A 120 -21.43 -13.23 17.35
N PRO A 121 -20.12 -12.97 17.28
CA PRO A 121 -19.42 -12.85 16.01
C PRO A 121 -19.34 -14.21 15.31
N GLU A 122 -19.46 -14.22 13.99
CA GLU A 122 -19.04 -15.37 13.19
C GLU A 122 -17.51 -15.56 13.29
N GLU A 123 -17.07 -16.82 13.23
CA GLU A 123 -15.64 -17.16 13.33
C GLU A 123 -14.84 -16.66 12.12
N THR A 124 -15.50 -16.54 10.96
CA THR A 124 -14.91 -16.08 9.71
C THR A 124 -15.33 -14.65 9.38
N CYS A 125 -14.40 -13.88 8.82
CA CYS A 125 -14.66 -12.57 8.28
C CYS A 125 -15.45 -12.64 6.97
N ASN A 126 -16.37 -11.70 6.78
CA ASN A 126 -17.19 -11.62 5.57
C ASN A 126 -16.48 -10.81 4.46
N ALA A 127 -15.75 -9.77 4.85
CA ALA A 127 -14.88 -8.98 3.97
C ALA A 127 -13.76 -8.30 4.79
N VAL A 128 -12.82 -7.62 4.13
CA VAL A 128 -11.77 -6.86 4.82
C VAL A 128 -12.40 -5.80 5.71
N GLY A 129 -12.10 -5.86 7.01
CA GLY A 129 -12.69 -4.98 8.02
C GLY A 129 -14.18 -5.19 8.27
N ALA A 130 -14.75 -6.32 7.83
CA ALA A 130 -16.15 -6.62 8.05
C ALA A 130 -16.42 -8.06 8.51
N ARG A 131 -17.30 -8.19 9.51
CA ARG A 131 -17.69 -9.46 10.12
C ARG A 131 -19.20 -9.57 10.22
N GLU A 132 -19.72 -10.78 10.04
CA GLU A 132 -21.11 -11.08 10.33
C GLU A 132 -21.30 -11.37 11.83
N TYR A 133 -22.38 -10.83 12.39
CA TYR A 133 -22.81 -11.07 13.75
C TYR A 133 -24.20 -11.66 13.75
N THR A 134 -24.45 -12.61 14.64
CA THR A 134 -25.78 -13.15 14.87
C THR A 134 -26.23 -12.87 16.30
N ALA A 135 -27.54 -12.71 16.50
CA ALA A 135 -28.13 -12.56 17.83
C ALA A 135 -29.53 -13.15 17.87
N THR A 136 -29.94 -13.64 19.05
CA THR A 136 -31.29 -14.16 19.25
C THR A 136 -32.19 -13.08 19.86
N LEU A 137 -33.40 -12.92 19.32
CA LEU A 137 -34.38 -11.98 19.86
C LEU A 137 -35.11 -12.58 21.07
N ALA A 138 -34.87 -12.01 22.25
CA ALA A 138 -35.61 -12.34 23.46
C ALA A 138 -36.97 -11.62 23.50
N ASN A 139 -37.94 -12.22 24.17
CA ASN A 139 -39.29 -11.65 24.36
C ASN A 139 -40.02 -11.27 23.07
N ALA A 140 -39.71 -11.96 21.97
CA ALA A 140 -40.37 -11.75 20.69
C ALA A 140 -41.89 -12.03 20.82
N PRO A 141 -42.77 -11.11 20.37
CA PRO A 141 -44.21 -11.29 20.42
C PRO A 141 -44.64 -12.50 19.57
N LYS A 142 -45.64 -13.26 20.03
CA LYS A 142 -46.03 -14.53 19.39
C LYS A 142 -46.56 -14.36 17.96
N SER A 143 -47.24 -13.26 17.66
CA SER A 143 -47.95 -13.03 16.40
C SER A 143 -47.12 -12.35 15.30
N ASN A 144 -46.08 -11.59 15.66
CA ASN A 144 -45.32 -10.75 14.73
C ASN A 144 -43.80 -10.76 15.02
N LYS A 145 -43.28 -11.96 15.22
CA LYS A 145 -41.86 -12.25 15.50
C LYS A 145 -40.88 -11.58 14.52
N LEU A 146 -41.15 -11.65 13.22
CA LEU A 146 -40.31 -11.07 12.16
C LEU A 146 -40.33 -9.54 12.17
N GLU A 147 -41.50 -8.93 12.35
CA GLU A 147 -41.64 -7.48 12.45
C GLU A 147 -40.92 -6.94 13.70
N ALA A 148 -41.03 -7.65 14.82
CA ALA A 148 -40.27 -7.33 16.03
C ALA A 148 -38.77 -7.42 15.81
N CYS A 149 -38.29 -8.42 15.07
CA CYS A 149 -36.88 -8.55 14.69
C CYS A 149 -36.40 -7.36 13.86
N GLN A 150 -37.15 -6.95 12.83
CA GLN A 150 -36.76 -5.84 11.97
C GLN A 150 -36.80 -4.47 12.68
N SER A 151 -37.67 -4.31 13.69
CA SER A 151 -37.87 -3.04 14.39
C SER A 151 -37.03 -2.88 15.67
N THR A 152 -36.51 -3.97 16.24
CA THR A 152 -35.71 -3.93 17.46
C THR A 152 -34.30 -3.43 17.16
N ARG A 153 -33.95 -2.26 17.72
CA ARG A 153 -32.63 -1.65 17.49
C ARG A 153 -31.53 -2.41 18.23
N LEU A 154 -30.36 -2.47 17.60
CA LEU A 154 -29.13 -3.01 18.17
C LEU A 154 -28.04 -1.93 18.19
N SER A 155 -27.24 -1.91 19.25
CA SER A 155 -26.06 -1.05 19.33
C SER A 155 -24.84 -1.88 19.65
N PHE A 156 -23.78 -1.70 18.86
CA PHE A 156 -22.46 -2.32 19.07
C PHE A 156 -21.47 -1.23 19.47
N HIS A 157 -20.69 -1.48 20.53
CA HIS A 157 -19.65 -0.54 21.00
C HIS A 157 -20.13 0.93 21.14
N GLY A 158 -21.38 1.11 21.60
CA GLY A 158 -21.98 2.44 21.76
C GLY A 158 -22.49 3.12 20.47
N ARG A 159 -22.38 2.45 19.32
CA ARG A 159 -22.94 2.91 18.03
C ARG A 159 -24.20 2.14 17.69
N THR A 160 -25.28 2.86 17.38
CA THR A 160 -26.52 2.24 16.89
C THR A 160 -26.41 1.91 15.41
N ILE A 161 -26.62 0.64 15.07
CA ILE A 161 -26.63 0.21 13.67
C ILE A 161 -27.91 0.69 13.01
N ARG A 162 -27.79 1.32 11.84
CA ARG A 162 -28.95 1.82 11.07
C ARG A 162 -29.60 0.74 10.23
N SER A 163 -28.82 -0.25 9.80
CA SER A 163 -29.25 -1.37 8.98
C SER A 163 -30.18 -2.29 9.78
N ALA A 164 -31.34 -2.61 9.21
CA ALA A 164 -32.21 -3.63 9.79
C ALA A 164 -31.53 -5.01 9.67
N PRO A 165 -31.70 -5.89 10.67
CA PRO A 165 -31.18 -7.26 10.59
C PRO A 165 -31.79 -8.05 9.44
N LEU A 166 -31.02 -8.99 8.92
CA LEU A 166 -31.57 -10.15 8.21
C LEU A 166 -32.18 -11.09 9.25
N CYS A 167 -33.49 -11.29 9.20
CA CYS A 167 -34.23 -12.05 10.20
C CYS A 167 -34.51 -13.47 9.71
N SER A 168 -34.15 -14.47 10.50
CA SER A 168 -34.48 -15.88 10.27
C SER A 168 -35.25 -16.48 11.47
N MET A 169 -36.16 -17.41 11.19
CA MET A 169 -36.85 -18.16 12.25
C MET A 169 -36.21 -19.55 12.38
N LEU A 170 -35.73 -19.87 13.58
CA LEU A 170 -35.11 -21.16 13.90
C LEU A 170 -35.97 -21.90 14.92
N THR A 171 -35.99 -23.23 14.84
CA THR A 171 -36.69 -24.07 15.82
C THR A 171 -35.65 -24.80 16.67
N LEU A 172 -35.50 -24.38 17.93
CA LEU A 172 -34.57 -24.98 18.89
C LEU A 172 -35.38 -25.66 20.01
N ASN A 173 -35.18 -26.95 20.21
CA ASN A 173 -35.86 -27.74 21.26
C ASN A 173 -37.39 -27.59 21.22
N GLY A 174 -37.99 -27.54 20.02
CA GLY A 174 -39.44 -27.36 19.84
C GLY A 174 -39.94 -25.92 20.06
N THR A 175 -39.06 -24.97 20.33
CA THR A 175 -39.39 -23.55 20.47
C THR A 175 -38.92 -22.76 19.26
N THR A 176 -39.81 -21.97 18.66
CA THR A 176 -39.45 -21.07 17.56
C THR A 176 -38.81 -19.80 18.11
N VAL A 177 -37.52 -19.62 17.84
CA VAL A 177 -36.75 -18.41 18.13
C VAL A 177 -36.58 -17.59 16.85
N VAL A 178 -36.30 -16.29 17.00
CA VAL A 178 -35.94 -15.42 15.88
C VAL A 178 -34.48 -15.05 16.05
N GLN A 179 -33.69 -15.26 15.00
CA GLN A 179 -32.31 -14.83 14.94
C GLN A 179 -32.22 -13.65 13.97
N GLY A 180 -31.47 -12.62 14.35
CA GLY A 180 -31.07 -11.55 13.45
C GLY A 180 -29.60 -11.73 13.07
N SER A 181 -29.23 -11.37 11.85
CA SER A 181 -27.83 -11.20 11.45
C SER A 181 -27.55 -9.82 10.85
N TRP A 182 -26.33 -9.35 11.05
CA TRP A 182 -25.82 -8.07 10.56
C TRP A 182 -24.39 -8.25 10.07
N ILE A 183 -24.03 -7.55 8.99
CA ILE A 183 -22.64 -7.37 8.59
C ILE A 183 -22.20 -6.03 9.16
N LEU A 184 -21.20 -6.06 10.04
CA LEU A 184 -20.56 -4.86 10.59
C LEU A 184 -19.26 -4.63 9.86
N ASP A 185 -19.03 -3.39 9.42
CA ASP A 185 -17.86 -2.95 8.65
C ASP A 185 -17.03 -1.90 9.42
N PHE A 186 -17.18 -1.85 10.74
CA PHE A 186 -16.48 -0.91 11.61
C PHE A 186 -16.00 -1.59 12.89
N ASP A 187 -14.86 -1.12 13.41
CA ASP A 187 -14.23 -1.61 14.64
C ASP A 187 -13.87 -3.13 14.61
N GLU A 188 -13.84 -3.76 13.43
CA GLU A 188 -13.45 -5.16 13.17
C GLU A 188 -11.95 -5.31 12.83
N ASN A 189 -11.08 -4.90 13.75
CA ASN A 189 -9.62 -4.92 13.50
C ASN A 189 -9.08 -6.32 13.19
N ASP A 190 -9.70 -7.38 13.75
CA ASP A 190 -9.32 -8.77 13.53
C ASP A 190 -9.68 -9.27 12.12
N CYS A 191 -10.46 -8.50 11.35
CA CYS A 191 -10.79 -8.78 9.95
C CYS A 191 -9.94 -8.00 8.96
N PHE A 192 -8.84 -7.38 9.41
CA PHE A 192 -7.85 -6.82 8.51
C PHE A 192 -6.69 -7.79 8.32
N PRO A 193 -6.27 -8.06 7.07
CA PRO A 193 -5.03 -8.78 6.83
C PRO A 193 -3.84 -7.94 7.28
N VAL A 194 -2.85 -8.58 7.90
CA VAL A 194 -1.69 -7.89 8.49
C VAL A 194 -0.40 -8.49 7.95
N TRP A 195 0.47 -7.62 7.44
CA TRP A 195 1.81 -8.02 7.00
C TRP A 195 2.68 -8.37 8.21
N SER A 196 3.47 -9.44 8.07
CA SER A 196 4.55 -9.75 9.00
C SER A 196 5.69 -8.74 8.87
N SER A 197 6.76 -8.95 9.63
CA SER A 197 7.94 -8.08 9.55
C SER A 197 8.53 -8.09 8.14
N ILE A 198 8.66 -6.90 7.56
CA ILE A 198 9.22 -6.73 6.22
C ILE A 198 10.71 -7.08 6.27
N SER A 199 11.09 -8.02 5.43
CA SER A 199 12.48 -8.45 5.27
C SER A 199 13.02 -7.92 3.95
N ALA A 200 14.21 -7.35 4.02
CA ALA A 200 14.97 -6.90 2.87
C ALA A 200 15.83 -8.05 2.36
N GLU A 201 15.73 -8.38 1.08
CA GLU A 201 16.68 -9.28 0.42
C GLU A 201 17.89 -8.48 -0.11
N GLY A 202 18.81 -9.19 -0.77
CA GLY A 202 19.93 -8.58 -1.46
C GLY A 202 19.49 -7.61 -2.57
N CYS A 203 20.43 -6.80 -3.04
CA CYS A 203 20.23 -6.00 -4.24
C CYS A 203 20.06 -6.92 -5.46
N ILE A 204 19.13 -6.59 -6.35
CA ILE A 204 18.86 -7.43 -7.55
C ILE A 204 19.33 -6.79 -8.86
N SER A 205 19.50 -5.46 -8.88
CA SER A 205 20.02 -4.67 -10.01
C SER A 205 20.41 -3.28 -9.50
N TYR A 206 21.00 -2.45 -10.36
CA TYR A 206 21.36 -1.09 -9.99
C TYR A 206 20.19 -0.32 -9.37
N GLY A 207 20.40 0.17 -8.14
CA GLY A 207 19.44 0.98 -7.41
C GLY A 207 18.19 0.25 -6.97
N LYS A 208 18.09 -1.09 -7.12
CA LYS A 208 16.88 -1.84 -6.80
C LYS A 208 17.11 -2.98 -5.82
N ARG A 209 16.19 -3.10 -4.87
CA ARG A 209 16.14 -4.17 -3.87
C ARG A 209 14.78 -4.86 -3.86
N THR A 210 14.79 -6.15 -3.56
CA THR A 210 13.57 -6.90 -3.26
C THR A 210 13.30 -6.88 -1.76
N TYR A 211 12.06 -6.59 -1.40
CA TYR A 211 11.52 -6.77 -0.06
C TYR A 211 10.47 -7.86 -0.09
N HIS A 212 10.30 -8.59 1.00
CA HIS A 212 9.22 -9.54 1.14
C HIS A 212 8.66 -9.57 2.56
N ALA A 213 7.42 -10.04 2.66
CA ALA A 213 6.72 -10.28 3.92
C ALA A 213 5.63 -11.32 3.68
N ASP A 214 5.30 -12.06 4.72
CA ASP A 214 4.15 -12.96 4.72
C ASP A 214 2.92 -12.18 5.18
N LEU A 215 1.76 -12.47 4.61
CA LEU A 215 0.48 -11.89 5.02
C LEU A 215 -0.24 -12.88 5.92
N ASP A 216 -0.58 -12.43 7.13
CA ASP A 216 -1.55 -13.14 7.95
C ASP A 216 -2.95 -12.73 7.52
N VAL A 217 -3.72 -13.71 7.04
CA VAL A 217 -5.03 -13.49 6.45
C VAL A 217 -6.08 -14.05 7.39
N PRO A 218 -7.00 -13.22 7.90
CA PRO A 218 -8.10 -13.66 8.72
C PRO A 218 -8.94 -14.77 8.05
N PRO A 219 -9.45 -15.75 8.82
CA PRO A 219 -10.32 -16.79 8.28
C PRO A 219 -11.52 -16.20 7.53
N GLY A 220 -11.91 -16.81 6.40
CA GLY A 220 -13.02 -16.33 5.56
C GLY A 220 -12.61 -15.42 4.40
N LEU A 221 -11.43 -14.78 4.49
CA LEU A 221 -10.91 -13.97 3.39
C LEU A 221 -10.10 -14.83 2.39
N ASP A 222 -10.16 -14.45 1.12
CA ASP A 222 -9.31 -15.07 0.10
C ASP A 222 -7.87 -14.56 0.24
N ALA A 223 -6.94 -15.48 0.52
CA ALA A 223 -5.57 -15.11 0.86
C ALA A 223 -4.83 -14.43 -0.31
N LEU A 224 -5.05 -14.89 -1.54
CA LEU A 224 -4.36 -14.34 -2.71
C LEU A 224 -4.88 -12.94 -3.07
N THR A 225 -6.20 -12.75 -3.05
CA THR A 225 -6.83 -11.44 -3.24
C THR A 225 -6.43 -10.48 -2.14
N SER A 226 -6.42 -10.92 -0.88
CA SER A 226 -5.97 -10.11 0.25
C SER A 226 -4.51 -9.68 0.08
N CYS A 227 -3.63 -10.59 -0.36
CA CYS A 227 -2.22 -10.30 -0.65
C CYS A 227 -2.06 -9.18 -1.69
N ARG A 228 -2.82 -9.25 -2.79
CA ARG A 228 -2.77 -8.24 -3.85
C ARG A 228 -3.27 -6.87 -3.39
N GLU A 229 -4.37 -6.84 -2.65
CA GLU A 229 -5.08 -5.60 -2.31
C GLU A 229 -4.59 -4.94 -1.01
N THR A 230 -3.77 -5.61 -0.20
CA THR A 230 -3.28 -5.04 1.07
C THR A 230 -1.97 -4.28 0.85
N PRO A 231 -1.95 -2.93 0.95
CA PRO A 231 -0.69 -2.19 0.84
C PRO A 231 0.19 -2.41 2.07
N VAL A 232 1.48 -2.16 1.92
CA VAL A 232 2.46 -2.09 3.01
C VAL A 232 3.16 -0.73 3.00
N ILE A 233 3.68 -0.29 4.14
CA ILE A 233 4.49 0.92 4.24
C ILE A 233 5.97 0.53 4.21
N ILE A 234 6.67 0.87 3.13
CA ILE A 234 8.13 0.71 3.00
C ILE A 234 8.72 2.07 2.65
N HIS A 235 9.74 2.50 3.42
CA HIS A 235 10.37 3.83 3.27
C HIS A 235 9.32 4.96 3.24
N GLU A 236 8.36 4.94 4.17
CA GLU A 236 7.27 5.92 4.30
C GLU A 236 6.32 5.99 3.10
N ARG A 237 6.36 5.01 2.19
CA ARG A 237 5.47 4.93 1.03
C ARG A 237 4.55 3.72 1.14
N SER A 238 3.25 3.96 0.92
CA SER A 238 2.25 2.90 0.80
C SER A 238 2.34 2.27 -0.59
N VAL A 239 2.70 0.98 -0.64
CA VAL A 239 2.93 0.25 -1.90
C VAL A 239 2.27 -1.13 -1.88
N HIS A 240 1.71 -1.54 -3.01
CA HIS A 240 1.20 -2.90 -3.22
C HIS A 240 2.30 -3.84 -3.70
N PRO A 241 2.21 -5.14 -3.40
CA PRO A 241 3.20 -6.11 -3.85
C PRO A 241 3.30 -6.14 -5.37
N THR A 242 4.53 -6.17 -5.87
CA THR A 242 4.83 -6.35 -7.30
C THR A 242 4.57 -7.79 -7.72
N GLN A 243 4.85 -8.74 -6.83
CA GLN A 243 4.60 -10.17 -7.01
C GLN A 243 3.99 -10.73 -5.74
N TYR A 244 3.14 -11.73 -5.89
CA TYR A 244 2.48 -12.37 -4.75
C TYR A 244 2.16 -13.83 -5.07
N GLU A 245 2.28 -14.70 -4.06
CA GLU A 245 2.07 -16.14 -4.21
C GLU A 245 1.57 -16.78 -2.91
N LEU A 246 1.07 -18.01 -3.00
CA LEU A 246 0.78 -18.84 -1.83
C LEU A 246 1.95 -19.78 -1.56
N VAL A 247 2.53 -19.69 -0.38
CA VAL A 247 3.64 -20.53 0.09
C VAL A 247 3.22 -21.34 1.30
N ARG A 248 3.73 -22.56 1.43
CA ARG A 248 3.49 -23.37 2.64
C ARG A 248 4.20 -22.74 3.82
N LYS A 249 3.51 -22.62 4.96
CA LYS A 249 4.15 -22.19 6.20
C LYS A 249 5.25 -23.21 6.59
N HIS A 250 6.42 -22.71 6.99
CA HIS A 250 7.56 -23.53 7.37
C HIS A 250 7.31 -24.39 8.62
N ASN A 251 6.22 -24.17 9.37
CA ASN A 251 5.92 -24.86 10.62
C ASN A 251 5.35 -26.30 10.46
N GLY A 252 5.28 -26.84 9.24
CA GLY A 252 4.80 -28.21 8.99
C GLY A 252 3.28 -28.39 9.06
N THR A 253 2.51 -27.33 9.31
CA THR A 253 1.06 -27.34 9.06
C THR A 253 0.80 -27.26 7.55
N SER A 254 -0.32 -27.82 7.10
CA SER A 254 -0.79 -27.71 5.71
C SER A 254 -1.26 -26.30 5.33
N ASP A 255 -1.05 -25.32 6.21
CA ASP A 255 -1.55 -23.96 6.04
C ASP A 255 -0.69 -23.20 5.02
N LEU A 256 -1.38 -22.62 4.05
CA LEU A 256 -0.78 -21.72 3.07
C LEU A 256 -0.77 -20.31 3.64
N ALA A 257 0.37 -19.64 3.59
CA ALA A 257 0.48 -18.19 3.80
C ALA A 257 0.56 -17.52 2.42
N ALA A 258 -0.07 -16.35 2.29
CA ALA A 258 0.23 -15.52 1.14
C ALA A 258 1.52 -14.75 1.40
N LYS A 259 2.42 -14.67 0.42
CA LYS A 259 3.67 -13.92 0.49
C LYS A 259 3.63 -12.81 -0.53
N GLY A 260 3.95 -11.60 -0.10
CA GLY A 260 4.12 -10.43 -0.95
C GLY A 260 5.60 -10.15 -1.19
N GLN A 261 5.93 -9.68 -2.39
CA GLN A 261 7.25 -9.21 -2.76
C GLN A 261 7.16 -7.85 -3.44
N TRP A 262 8.08 -6.94 -3.09
CA TRP A 262 8.16 -5.58 -3.63
C TRP A 262 9.54 -5.35 -4.20
N ILE A 263 9.62 -4.91 -5.46
CA ILE A 263 10.88 -4.45 -6.06
C ILE A 263 10.87 -2.93 -6.00
N MET A 264 11.75 -2.35 -5.21
CA MET A 264 11.77 -0.92 -4.94
C MET A 264 13.14 -0.30 -5.19
N GLU A 265 13.13 0.98 -5.52
CA GLU A 265 14.34 1.79 -5.57
C GLU A 265 14.94 1.93 -4.16
N ASP A 266 16.21 1.57 -4.00
CA ASP A 266 16.98 1.63 -2.77
C ASP A 266 18.39 2.18 -3.05
N ALA A 267 18.71 3.32 -2.44
CA ALA A 267 19.98 4.01 -2.63
C ALA A 267 21.18 3.18 -2.17
N SER A 268 20.99 2.24 -1.23
CA SER A 268 22.06 1.33 -0.81
C SER A 268 22.43 0.30 -1.89
N CYS A 269 21.58 0.13 -2.92
CA CYS A 269 21.86 -0.68 -4.10
C CYS A 269 22.36 0.14 -5.29
N ALA A 270 22.57 1.45 -5.13
CA ALA A 270 23.05 2.34 -6.18
C ALA A 270 24.53 2.70 -5.92
N PRO A 271 25.50 1.89 -6.42
CA PRO A 271 26.91 2.25 -6.34
C PRO A 271 27.16 3.59 -7.04
N ARG A 272 28.25 4.25 -6.66
CA ARG A 272 28.55 5.61 -7.09
C ARG A 272 29.80 5.67 -7.97
N TRP A 273 29.73 6.48 -9.01
CA TRP A 273 30.89 6.84 -9.82
C TRP A 273 31.80 7.80 -9.06
N VAL A 274 33.08 7.45 -8.94
CA VAL A 274 34.12 8.26 -8.31
C VAL A 274 35.32 8.43 -9.25
N SER A 275 36.25 9.31 -8.90
CA SER A 275 37.51 9.50 -9.65
C SER A 275 37.29 9.75 -11.13
N VAL A 276 36.37 10.67 -11.45
CA VAL A 276 36.05 11.03 -12.84
C VAL A 276 37.26 11.72 -13.46
N ASN A 277 37.81 11.11 -14.51
CA ASN A 277 38.96 11.62 -15.24
C ASN A 277 38.59 11.85 -16.70
N ALA A 278 39.07 12.95 -17.27
CA ALA A 278 39.01 13.21 -18.70
C ALA A 278 40.37 12.90 -19.31
N ASP A 279 40.39 12.21 -20.45
CA ASP A 279 41.63 12.05 -21.21
C ASP A 279 42.21 13.41 -21.59
N THR A 280 43.53 13.51 -21.63
CA THR A 280 44.20 14.75 -22.07
C THR A 280 44.03 14.99 -23.58
N GLN A 281 43.78 13.95 -24.35
CA GLN A 281 43.63 13.99 -25.81
C GLN A 281 42.18 13.73 -26.23
N CYS A 282 41.81 14.25 -27.39
CA CYS A 282 40.53 13.96 -28.02
C CYS A 282 40.56 12.58 -28.66
N SER A 283 39.51 11.79 -28.43
CA SER A 283 39.41 10.44 -28.99
C SER A 283 38.93 10.45 -30.45
N ALA A 284 38.11 11.44 -30.81
CA ALA A 284 37.66 11.69 -32.18
C ALA A 284 37.24 13.17 -32.35
N TYR A 285 36.81 13.53 -33.58
CA TYR A 285 36.23 14.84 -33.84
C TYR A 285 35.06 15.12 -32.88
N ASP A 286 35.15 16.23 -32.15
CA ASP A 286 34.18 16.65 -31.13
C ASP A 286 34.00 15.66 -29.96
N LYS A 287 34.81 14.61 -29.82
CA LYS A 287 34.65 13.62 -28.75
C LYS A 287 35.86 13.56 -27.84
N LYS A 288 35.59 13.57 -26.54
CA LYS A 288 36.60 13.35 -25.49
C LYS A 288 36.20 12.16 -24.64
N ARG A 289 37.17 11.31 -24.31
CA ARG A 289 36.96 10.13 -23.47
C ARG A 289 36.97 10.54 -22.00
N TYR A 290 36.02 10.02 -21.24
CA TYR A 290 35.93 10.16 -19.80
C TYR A 290 35.87 8.79 -19.16
N THR A 291 36.56 8.62 -18.04
CA THR A 291 36.56 7.40 -17.25
C THR A 291 36.19 7.70 -15.80
N ALA A 292 35.56 6.75 -15.13
CA ALA A 292 35.27 6.83 -13.70
C ALA A 292 35.27 5.42 -13.09
N ILE A 293 35.59 5.34 -11.81
CA ILE A 293 35.59 4.08 -11.05
C ILE A 293 34.22 3.91 -10.41
N LEU A 294 33.61 2.73 -10.52
CA LEU A 294 32.37 2.40 -9.80
C LEU A 294 32.70 1.83 -8.43
N GLU A 295 32.37 2.56 -7.36
CA GLU A 295 32.62 2.14 -5.98
C GLU A 295 31.33 1.82 -5.21
N GLY A 296 31.45 0.92 -4.23
CA GLY A 296 30.35 0.52 -3.35
C GLY A 296 29.36 -0.46 -3.99
N ILE A 297 29.83 -1.30 -4.92
CA ILE A 297 29.01 -2.35 -5.53
C ILE A 297 28.66 -3.37 -4.42
N PRO A 298 27.36 -3.60 -4.12
CA PRO A 298 26.93 -4.64 -3.19
C PRO A 298 27.45 -6.02 -3.60
N GLN A 299 27.76 -6.87 -2.62
CA GLN A 299 28.39 -8.17 -2.86
C GLN A 299 27.52 -9.10 -3.73
N GLU A 300 26.19 -8.91 -3.67
CA GLU A 300 25.20 -9.73 -4.37
C GLU A 300 25.09 -9.39 -5.86
N LEU A 301 25.61 -8.24 -6.30
CA LEU A 301 25.50 -7.80 -7.68
C LEU A 301 26.71 -8.21 -8.53
N ASP A 302 26.45 -8.53 -9.81
CA ASP A 302 27.52 -8.70 -10.79
C ASP A 302 28.16 -7.33 -11.11
N PRO A 303 29.47 -7.15 -10.88
CA PRO A 303 30.10 -5.84 -11.02
C PRO A 303 30.07 -5.26 -12.45
N LEU A 304 30.21 -6.12 -13.48
CA LEU A 304 30.22 -5.68 -14.88
C LEU A 304 28.81 -5.32 -15.36
N GLN A 305 27.81 -6.13 -15.03
CA GLN A 305 26.41 -5.82 -15.34
C GLN A 305 25.99 -4.52 -14.63
N THR A 306 26.33 -4.38 -13.35
CA THR A 306 26.01 -3.17 -12.57
C THR A 306 26.65 -1.93 -13.19
N CYS A 307 27.86 -2.05 -13.73
CA CYS A 307 28.51 -0.97 -14.46
C CYS A 307 27.69 -0.45 -15.64
N TYR A 308 27.19 -1.35 -16.50
CA TYR A 308 26.36 -0.96 -17.65
C TYR A 308 24.97 -0.43 -17.23
N GLU A 309 24.49 -0.79 -16.05
CA GLU A 309 23.21 -0.30 -15.53
C GLU A 309 23.32 1.06 -14.84
N ALA A 310 24.47 1.37 -14.22
CA ALA A 310 24.69 2.57 -13.42
C ALA A 310 24.80 3.84 -14.29
N PRO A 311 23.81 4.76 -14.26
CA PRO A 311 23.95 6.04 -14.93
C PRO A 311 24.99 6.91 -14.21
N SER A 312 25.77 7.66 -14.99
CA SER A 312 26.55 8.77 -14.46
C SER A 312 25.75 10.06 -14.57
N GLN A 313 25.99 11.00 -13.64
CA GLN A 313 25.47 12.37 -13.70
C GLN A 313 26.55 13.34 -14.20
N LEU A 314 27.33 12.92 -15.20
CA LEU A 314 28.36 13.77 -15.79
C LEU A 314 27.72 14.83 -16.68
N PHE A 315 28.15 16.08 -16.54
CA PHE A 315 27.69 17.21 -17.35
C PHE A 315 26.17 17.44 -17.35
N ASN A 316 25.49 17.16 -16.23
CA ASN A 316 24.03 17.27 -16.11
C ASN A 316 23.27 16.36 -17.09
N MET A 317 23.93 15.32 -17.62
CA MET A 317 23.34 14.29 -18.45
C MET A 317 23.35 12.98 -17.68
N SER A 318 22.22 12.28 -17.67
CA SER A 318 22.13 10.93 -17.11
C SER A 318 22.42 9.92 -18.20
N GLN A 319 23.66 9.45 -18.30
CA GLN A 319 24.08 8.46 -19.31
C GLN A 319 24.81 7.28 -18.69
N LYS A 320 24.47 6.08 -19.17
CA LYS A 320 25.17 4.83 -18.88
C LYS A 320 26.52 4.81 -19.63
N PRO A 321 27.55 4.14 -19.10
CA PRO A 321 28.83 4.02 -19.79
C PRO A 321 28.67 3.28 -21.13
N GLU A 322 29.48 3.66 -22.12
CA GLU A 322 29.56 2.98 -23.41
C GLU A 322 30.36 1.68 -23.30
N SER A 323 31.32 1.60 -22.37
CA SER A 323 32.07 0.39 -22.07
C SER A 323 32.42 0.28 -20.60
N CYS A 324 32.50 -0.94 -20.11
CA CYS A 324 32.89 -1.29 -18.76
C CYS A 324 34.02 -2.31 -18.77
N ASP A 325 35.05 -2.09 -17.95
CA ASP A 325 36.21 -2.97 -17.84
C ASP A 325 36.77 -2.97 -16.41
N TRP A 326 37.71 -3.86 -16.13
CA TRP A 326 38.45 -3.92 -14.88
C TRP A 326 39.79 -3.18 -15.01
N ASP A 327 40.16 -2.43 -13.98
CA ASP A 327 41.51 -1.85 -13.88
C ASP A 327 42.54 -2.85 -13.34
N GLU A 328 43.81 -2.44 -13.31
CA GLU A 328 44.91 -3.25 -12.81
C GLU A 328 44.77 -3.60 -11.31
N GLN A 329 43.95 -2.85 -10.57
CA GLN A 329 43.67 -3.06 -9.16
C GLN A 329 42.38 -3.88 -8.92
N GLY A 330 41.73 -4.36 -9.98
CA GLY A 330 40.48 -5.11 -9.90
C GLY A 330 39.28 -4.24 -9.52
N LYS A 331 39.29 -2.95 -9.85
CA LYS A 331 38.11 -2.08 -9.75
C LYS A 331 37.41 -1.96 -11.11
N ILE A 332 36.10 -1.75 -11.07
CA ILE A 332 35.30 -1.51 -12.27
C ILE A 332 35.45 -0.08 -12.74
N ILE A 333 35.79 0.11 -14.02
CA ILE A 333 35.85 1.38 -14.71
C ILE A 333 34.76 1.46 -15.78
N GLY A 334 33.98 2.53 -15.74
CA GLY A 334 33.08 2.92 -16.82
C GLY A 334 33.75 3.95 -17.73
N THR A 335 33.46 3.89 -19.02
CA THR A 335 33.96 4.84 -20.03
C THR A 335 32.81 5.49 -20.81
N TRP A 336 32.91 6.80 -21.03
CA TRP A 336 31.96 7.58 -21.82
C TRP A 336 32.71 8.41 -22.87
N TYR A 337 32.03 8.74 -23.97
CA TYR A 337 32.56 9.66 -24.97
C TYR A 337 31.61 10.85 -25.15
N PHE A 338 31.94 11.96 -24.51
CA PHE A 338 31.10 13.16 -24.57
C PHE A 338 31.54 14.12 -25.67
N GLY A 339 30.56 14.86 -26.17
CA GLY A 339 30.75 15.98 -27.09
C GLY A 339 31.49 17.12 -26.40
N VAL A 340 32.72 17.44 -26.81
CA VAL A 340 33.47 18.56 -26.24
C VAL A 340 33.96 19.47 -27.36
N PRO A 341 33.50 20.75 -27.41
CA PRO A 341 33.86 21.67 -28.50
C PRO A 341 35.36 21.89 -28.69
N GLU A 342 36.16 21.75 -27.63
CA GLU A 342 37.63 21.85 -27.70
C GLU A 342 38.26 20.75 -28.56
N CYS A 343 37.56 19.64 -28.75
CA CYS A 343 37.94 18.54 -29.64
C CYS A 343 37.52 18.74 -31.09
N ARG A 344 36.94 19.90 -31.43
CA ARG A 344 36.74 20.29 -32.82
C ARG A 344 38.02 20.97 -33.31
N PRO A 345 38.71 20.44 -34.34
CA PRO A 345 39.80 21.14 -34.95
C PRO A 345 39.29 22.50 -35.45
N VAL A 346 39.83 23.56 -34.89
CA VAL A 346 39.59 24.92 -35.39
C VAL A 346 40.60 25.16 -36.49
N LEU A 347 40.10 25.47 -37.69
CA LEU A 347 40.95 25.96 -38.77
C LEU A 347 41.60 27.26 -38.30
N LYS A 348 42.91 27.22 -38.04
CA LYS A 348 43.72 28.40 -37.80
C LYS A 348 44.41 28.77 -39.10
N HIS A 349 44.64 30.07 -39.32
CA HIS A 349 45.40 30.57 -40.49
C HIS A 349 44.85 30.12 -41.86
N VAL A 350 43.54 30.28 -42.10
CA VAL A 350 42.98 30.13 -43.45
C VAL A 350 43.53 31.26 -44.32
N LEU A 351 44.45 30.94 -45.22
CA LEU A 351 45.01 31.90 -46.19
C LEU A 351 44.14 31.93 -47.45
N ASP A 352 43.61 33.10 -47.77
CA ASP A 352 42.93 33.36 -49.05
C ASP A 352 44.01 33.58 -50.13
N ASN A 353 44.14 32.63 -51.05
CA ASN A 353 45.09 32.74 -52.16
C ASN A 353 44.49 33.44 -53.39
N GLY A 354 43.32 34.05 -53.25
CA GLY A 354 42.60 34.71 -54.33
C GLY A 354 41.79 33.77 -55.22
N CYS A 355 41.25 34.33 -56.30
CA CYS A 355 40.46 33.59 -57.29
C CYS A 355 41.33 33.10 -58.44
N LEU A 356 41.15 31.85 -58.85
CA LEU A 356 41.63 31.37 -60.14
C LEU A 356 40.80 31.98 -61.29
N GLU A 357 41.35 32.01 -62.51
CA GLU A 357 40.70 32.55 -63.72
C GLU A 357 39.34 31.90 -64.03
N SER A 358 39.04 30.74 -63.44
CA SER A 358 37.75 30.05 -63.50
C SER A 358 36.68 30.57 -62.52
N GLY A 359 36.99 31.59 -61.70
CA GLY A 359 36.08 32.11 -60.67
C GLY A 359 36.06 31.30 -59.36
N ILE A 360 36.92 30.28 -59.24
CA ILE A 360 37.03 29.46 -58.03
C ILE A 360 37.97 30.14 -57.03
N LYS A 361 37.49 30.40 -55.80
CA LYS A 361 38.33 30.83 -54.68
C LYS A 361 39.10 29.65 -54.11
N VAL A 362 40.41 29.79 -53.97
CA VAL A 362 41.27 28.75 -53.41
C VAL A 362 41.75 29.20 -52.03
N TYR A 363 41.37 28.44 -51.01
CA TYR A 363 41.91 28.59 -49.67
C TYR A 363 42.99 27.55 -49.44
N ARG A 364 44.13 27.97 -48.89
CA ARG A 364 45.13 27.02 -48.39
C ARG A 364 45.03 26.97 -46.87
N MET A 365 44.92 25.75 -46.38
CA MET A 365 44.90 25.46 -44.95
C MET A 365 46.32 25.09 -44.52
N CYS A 366 46.80 25.70 -43.43
CA CYS A 366 48.09 25.40 -42.81
C CYS A 366 47.88 24.94 -41.37
#